data_AF-A0A1B6G363-F1
#
_entry.id   AF-A0A1B6G363-F1
#
_cell.length_a   1.000
_cell.length_b   1.000
_cell.length_c   1.000
_cell.angle_alpha   90.00
_cell.angle_beta   90.00
_cell.angle_gamma   90.00
#
_symmetry.space_group_name_H-M   'P 1'
#
loop_
_entity.id
_entity.type
_entity.pdbx_description
1 polymer ?
#
loop_
_entity_poly.entity_id
_entity_poly.type
_entity_poly.pdbx_seq_one_letter_code
_entity_poly.pdbx_strand_id
1 'polypeptide(L)'
;GDTSSFHPYEKGGIVTQVKMPKTISFKSFRENFFTPTLLQMDFSKLHYPANLHLAYYTLSLFIDQQKRYPECGNSDDIQKFLNLANDVKQKFELDEIDGKLLTIFANIARAEIGPIDAIIGGIVAQEVMKACSGKFHPIVQWYYFDAIECLPNDHIFTTVPENCSRYQGQLIVFGEKFQDKLANLRYFVVGAGAIGCELLKNFAMMGLGNIIVTDMDLIEKSNLNRQFLFRPHNVQCSKSMVAAEVVRKMNPNLKIEAQDSRVGPETENIYNDSFFEKLDGVANALDNIEARTYMDRRCVYYRLPLLESGTLGTKGNTQVVVPYLTESYSSSQDPPEKSIPICTLKNFPNAIEHTLQWARDNFEGLFRQAAENATQFLKDPKFTERTLKLQGTQPLEILESVKAALVTDRPKDFFDCLKWARNHFESQYVNQIKQLLFNFPPDQLASSGQPFWSGPKRCPQPLEFDVNDSLHIDYIFAAANLKAEMYGIQQNRNRTEVIELVQKIEVPKFEPRSGVRIAENDSQLQMNNGVTLSQDRLVE
;
A
#
# COMPACT_ATOMS: atom_id res chain seq x y z
N GLY A 1 8.70 37.41 1.09
CA GLY A 1 9.05 38.33 -0.01
C GLY A 1 8.53 39.70 0.33
N ASP A 2 8.81 40.70 -0.49
CA ASP A 2 8.12 41.98 -0.38
C ASP A 2 6.68 41.84 -0.92
N THR A 3 5.73 42.51 -0.26
CA THR A 3 4.31 42.60 -0.64
C THR A 3 3.78 44.04 -0.45
N SER A 4 4.66 45.03 -0.33
CA SER A 4 4.34 46.45 -0.09
C SER A 4 3.48 47.10 -1.19
N SER A 5 3.49 46.54 -2.39
CA SER A 5 2.70 46.96 -3.55
C SER A 5 1.32 46.29 -3.66
N PHE A 6 0.96 45.38 -2.75
CA PHE A 6 -0.33 44.69 -2.75
C PHE A 6 -1.34 45.35 -1.80
N HIS A 7 -2.62 45.05 -2.02
CA HIS A 7 -3.68 45.49 -1.10
C HIS A 7 -3.50 44.90 0.31
N PRO A 8 -3.95 45.59 1.36
CA PRO A 8 -4.01 45.03 2.71
C PRO A 8 -4.74 43.69 2.74
N TYR A 9 -4.24 42.75 3.54
CA TYR A 9 -4.90 41.45 3.74
C TYR A 9 -6.27 41.64 4.39
N GLU A 10 -7.32 41.06 3.79
CA GLU A 10 -8.68 41.05 4.33
C GLU A 10 -8.91 39.86 5.29
N LYS A 11 -9.08 38.65 4.73
CA LYS A 11 -9.38 37.42 5.50
C LYS A 11 -9.15 36.15 4.67
N GLY A 12 -8.62 35.12 5.33
CA GLY A 12 -8.52 33.76 4.80
C GLY A 12 -7.48 33.60 3.67
N GLY A 13 -7.36 32.37 3.19
CA GLY A 13 -6.42 32.01 2.12
C GLY A 13 -6.03 30.53 2.16
N ILE A 14 -5.56 30.01 1.03
CA ILE A 14 -5.02 28.65 0.90
C ILE A 14 -3.68 28.78 0.18
N VAL A 15 -2.60 28.27 0.80
CA VAL A 15 -1.25 28.29 0.24
C VAL A 15 -0.96 26.95 -0.43
N THR A 16 -0.87 26.95 -1.76
CA THR A 16 -0.52 25.77 -2.55
C THR A 16 0.98 25.78 -2.87
N GLN A 17 1.70 24.72 -2.48
CA GLN A 17 3.12 24.57 -2.85
C GLN A 17 3.27 24.26 -4.34
N VAL A 18 3.81 25.21 -5.11
CA VAL A 18 4.24 24.97 -6.49
C VAL A 18 5.67 24.40 -6.48
N LYS A 19 5.86 23.22 -7.07
CA LYS A 19 7.17 22.57 -7.20
C LYS A 19 7.80 22.96 -8.54
N MET A 20 8.70 23.94 -8.51
CA MET A 20 9.42 24.40 -9.70
C MET A 20 10.38 23.32 -10.22
N PRO A 21 10.57 23.20 -11.55
CA PRO A 21 11.57 22.31 -12.12
C PRO A 21 12.99 22.75 -11.74
N LYS A 22 13.90 21.79 -11.59
CA LYS A 22 15.32 22.02 -11.28
C LYS A 22 16.18 21.32 -12.35
N THR A 23 17.04 22.07 -13.02
CA THR A 23 18.10 21.50 -13.87
C THR A 23 19.15 20.80 -13.02
N ILE A 24 19.54 19.59 -13.41
CA ILE A 24 20.61 18.82 -12.77
C ILE A 24 21.65 18.52 -13.85
N SER A 25 22.88 19.01 -13.66
CA SER A 25 23.99 18.76 -14.57
C SER A 25 24.75 17.51 -14.16
N PHE A 26 25.11 16.67 -15.13
CA PHE A 26 25.90 15.46 -14.95
C PHE A 26 27.27 15.64 -15.61
N LYS A 27 28.34 15.30 -14.89
CA LYS A 27 29.67 15.13 -15.48
C LYS A 27 29.67 13.94 -16.43
N SER A 28 30.58 13.95 -17.42
CA SER A 28 30.80 12.79 -18.28
C SER A 28 31.33 11.58 -17.48
N PHE A 29 31.14 10.35 -17.96
CA PHE A 29 31.65 9.15 -17.29
C PHE A 29 33.16 9.26 -17.00
N ARG A 30 33.97 9.63 -18.00
CA ARG A 30 35.44 9.75 -17.86
C ARG A 30 35.85 10.78 -16.80
N GLU A 31 35.12 11.89 -16.70
CA GLU A 31 35.40 12.97 -15.76
C GLU A 31 34.97 12.60 -14.34
N ASN A 32 33.75 12.08 -14.16
CA ASN A 32 33.27 11.64 -12.86
C ASN A 32 34.03 10.39 -12.37
N PHE A 33 34.56 9.54 -13.25
CA PHE A 33 35.31 8.35 -12.84
C PHE A 33 36.56 8.68 -12.00
N PHE A 34 37.29 9.74 -12.32
CA PHE A 34 38.47 10.17 -11.55
C PHE A 34 38.17 11.28 -10.54
N THR A 35 36.95 11.83 -10.53
CA THR A 35 36.50 12.82 -9.52
C THR A 35 35.07 12.49 -9.05
N PRO A 36 34.88 11.33 -8.38
CA PRO A 36 33.57 10.70 -8.23
C PRO A 36 32.63 11.43 -7.30
N THR A 37 31.39 11.64 -7.77
CA THR A 37 30.27 12.09 -6.94
C THR A 37 29.60 10.86 -6.33
N LEU A 38 30.11 10.43 -5.18
CA LEU A 38 29.67 9.24 -4.45
C LEU A 38 28.42 9.55 -3.61
N LEU A 39 27.37 8.72 -3.74
CA LEU A 39 26.17 8.80 -2.91
C LEU A 39 26.33 7.91 -1.67
N GLN A 40 26.35 8.53 -0.47
CA GLN A 40 26.32 7.79 0.79
C GLN A 40 24.91 7.26 1.07
N MET A 41 24.83 5.98 1.45
CA MET A 41 23.57 5.28 1.74
C MET A 41 23.54 4.73 3.16
N ASP A 42 24.54 3.91 3.53
CA ASP A 42 24.76 3.47 4.90
C ASP A 42 25.68 4.47 5.61
N PHE A 43 25.15 5.21 6.58
CA PHE A 43 25.92 6.23 7.31
C PHE A 43 26.89 5.66 8.35
N SER A 44 26.91 4.34 8.59
CA SER A 44 27.98 3.67 9.34
C SER A 44 29.21 3.36 8.47
N LYS A 45 29.03 3.21 7.15
CA LYS A 45 30.06 2.79 6.18
C LYS A 45 30.62 3.96 5.33
N LEU A 46 30.98 5.08 5.97
CA LEU A 46 31.35 6.33 5.28
C LEU A 46 32.56 6.23 4.32
N HIS A 47 33.44 5.24 4.50
CA HIS A 47 34.64 5.04 3.66
C HIS A 47 34.44 3.97 2.57
N TYR A 48 33.31 3.25 2.56
CA TYR A 48 33.08 2.14 1.63
C TYR A 48 32.88 2.59 0.18
N PRO A 49 32.08 3.63 -0.15
CA PRO A 49 31.86 4.00 -1.55
C PRO A 49 33.15 4.34 -2.32
N ALA A 50 34.13 4.97 -1.66
CA ALA A 50 35.43 5.27 -2.29
C ALA A 50 36.30 4.02 -2.47
N ASN A 51 36.33 3.11 -1.47
CA ASN A 51 37.06 1.85 -1.57
C ASN A 51 36.43 0.88 -2.59
N LEU A 52 35.10 0.85 -2.71
CA LEU A 52 34.39 0.08 -3.72
C LEU A 52 34.63 0.66 -5.13
N HIS A 53 34.64 1.99 -5.28
CA HIS A 53 35.02 2.65 -6.54
C HIS A 53 36.44 2.26 -6.99
N LEU A 54 37.40 2.28 -6.05
CA LEU A 54 38.75 1.75 -6.27
C LEU A 54 38.71 0.25 -6.65
N ALA A 55 37.97 -0.58 -5.92
CA ALA A 55 37.91 -2.03 -6.15
C ALA A 55 37.38 -2.39 -7.56
N TYR A 56 36.35 -1.70 -8.06
CA TYR A 56 35.86 -1.89 -9.43
C TYR A 56 36.89 -1.46 -10.49
N TYR A 57 37.68 -0.42 -10.23
CA TYR A 57 38.80 -0.06 -11.12
C TYR A 57 39.92 -1.10 -11.07
N THR A 58 40.31 -1.55 -9.88
CA THR A 58 41.31 -2.60 -9.67
C THR A 58 40.90 -3.91 -10.36
N LEU A 59 39.62 -4.27 -10.32
CA LEU A 59 39.09 -5.44 -11.03
C LEU A 59 39.25 -5.33 -12.55
N SER A 60 38.99 -4.16 -13.13
CA SER A 60 39.22 -3.90 -14.55
C SER A 60 40.71 -4.08 -14.93
N LEU A 61 41.63 -3.57 -14.09
CA LEU A 61 43.07 -3.77 -14.28
C LEU A 61 43.50 -5.23 -14.09
N PHE A 62 42.95 -5.93 -13.11
CA PHE A 62 43.23 -7.35 -12.86
C PHE A 62 42.77 -8.21 -14.04
N ILE A 63 41.55 -7.99 -14.54
CA ILE A 63 41.00 -8.69 -15.70
C ILE A 63 41.83 -8.38 -16.95
N ASP A 64 42.29 -7.14 -17.16
CA ASP A 64 43.16 -6.84 -18.30
C ASP A 64 44.54 -7.52 -18.20
N GLN A 65 45.12 -7.65 -17.00
CA GLN A 65 46.42 -8.30 -16.83
C GLN A 65 46.36 -9.83 -16.82
N GLN A 66 45.40 -10.42 -16.10
CA GLN A 66 45.30 -11.88 -15.92
C GLN A 66 44.35 -12.55 -16.94
N LYS A 67 43.58 -11.76 -17.70
CA LYS A 67 42.55 -12.22 -18.67
C LYS A 67 41.43 -13.10 -18.07
N ARG A 68 41.22 -12.99 -16.76
CA ARG A 68 40.15 -13.63 -15.97
C ARG A 68 39.87 -12.83 -14.70
N TYR A 69 38.78 -13.14 -14.01
CA TYR A 69 38.50 -12.68 -12.65
C TYR A 69 39.49 -13.29 -11.64
N PRO A 70 39.69 -12.66 -10.47
CA PRO A 70 40.37 -13.30 -9.34
C PRO A 70 39.66 -14.61 -8.94
N GLU A 71 40.42 -15.61 -8.52
CA GLU A 71 39.88 -16.92 -8.12
C GLU A 71 39.55 -16.93 -6.61
N CYS A 72 38.41 -17.55 -6.23
CA CYS A 72 37.98 -17.57 -4.84
C CYS A 72 38.91 -18.45 -3.98
N GLY A 73 39.28 -17.96 -2.81
CA GLY A 73 40.26 -18.59 -1.91
C GLY A 73 41.71 -18.57 -2.42
N ASN A 74 42.00 -17.92 -3.56
CA ASN A 74 43.35 -17.92 -4.14
C ASN A 74 44.22 -16.78 -3.58
N SER A 75 45.13 -17.11 -2.66
CA SER A 75 46.02 -16.15 -2.00
C SER A 75 46.88 -15.31 -2.96
N ASP A 76 47.37 -15.89 -4.05
CA ASP A 76 48.22 -15.19 -5.02
C ASP A 76 47.41 -14.12 -5.77
N ASP A 77 46.19 -14.43 -6.18
CA ASP A 77 45.31 -13.49 -6.85
C ASP A 77 44.82 -12.38 -5.92
N ILE A 78 44.51 -12.70 -4.66
CA ILE A 78 44.17 -11.71 -3.62
C ILE A 78 45.36 -10.75 -3.43
N GLN A 79 46.59 -11.27 -3.30
CA GLN A 79 47.77 -10.43 -3.12
C GLN A 79 48.06 -9.56 -4.35
N LYS A 80 47.92 -10.09 -5.57
CA LYS A 80 48.01 -9.30 -6.81
C LYS A 80 46.97 -8.17 -6.82
N PHE A 81 45.72 -8.46 -6.44
CA PHE A 81 44.63 -7.48 -6.42
C PHE A 81 44.92 -6.36 -5.41
N LEU A 82 45.35 -6.70 -4.19
CA LEU A 82 45.74 -5.73 -3.16
C LEU A 82 46.96 -4.88 -3.55
N ASN A 83 47.92 -5.46 -4.28
CA ASN A 83 49.06 -4.71 -4.84
C ASN A 83 48.56 -3.70 -5.89
N LEU A 84 47.80 -4.15 -6.89
CA LEU A 84 47.23 -3.29 -7.93
C LEU A 84 46.34 -2.17 -7.37
N ALA A 85 45.61 -2.42 -6.28
CA ALA A 85 44.85 -1.38 -5.58
C ALA A 85 45.77 -0.33 -4.92
N ASN A 86 46.85 -0.75 -4.26
CA ASN A 86 47.83 0.18 -3.69
C ASN A 86 48.58 0.99 -4.75
N ASP A 87 48.86 0.40 -5.92
CA ASP A 87 49.51 1.10 -7.04
C ASP A 87 48.64 2.22 -7.65
N VAL A 88 47.31 2.18 -7.45
CA VAL A 88 46.37 3.13 -8.08
C VAL A 88 45.45 3.91 -7.13
N LYS A 89 45.48 3.65 -5.82
CA LYS A 89 44.66 4.37 -4.81
C LYS A 89 44.74 5.90 -4.90
N GLN A 90 45.94 6.43 -5.17
CA GLN A 90 46.20 7.86 -5.30
C GLN A 90 45.53 8.51 -6.52
N LYS A 91 45.03 7.72 -7.50
CA LYS A 91 44.19 8.24 -8.60
C LYS A 91 42.77 8.65 -8.15
N PHE A 92 42.40 8.33 -6.92
CA PHE A 92 41.10 8.61 -6.30
C PHE A 92 41.27 9.31 -4.94
N GLU A 93 42.43 9.95 -4.71
CA GLU A 93 42.74 10.73 -3.50
C GLU A 93 42.67 9.89 -2.19
N LEU A 94 42.96 8.58 -2.29
CA LEU A 94 43.01 7.65 -1.15
C LEU A 94 44.45 7.41 -0.67
N ASP A 95 44.73 7.75 0.59
CA ASP A 95 46.02 7.48 1.26
C ASP A 95 46.19 6.00 1.63
N GLU A 96 45.12 5.36 2.12
CA GLU A 96 45.07 3.95 2.50
C GLU A 96 43.90 3.23 1.81
N ILE A 97 43.97 1.89 1.79
CA ILE A 97 42.89 1.03 1.27
C ILE A 97 42.29 0.21 2.41
N ASP A 98 40.98 -0.05 2.38
CA ASP A 98 40.40 -1.12 3.19
C ASP A 98 40.79 -2.47 2.60
N GLY A 99 41.94 -2.99 3.03
CA GLY A 99 42.45 -4.28 2.61
C GLY A 99 41.52 -5.45 2.95
N LYS A 100 40.62 -5.32 3.94
CA LYS A 100 39.62 -6.38 4.24
C LYS A 100 38.49 -6.35 3.23
N LEU A 101 37.90 -5.18 2.98
CA LEU A 101 36.85 -4.99 1.99
C LEU A 101 37.33 -5.38 0.58
N LEU A 102 38.54 -4.99 0.19
CA LEU A 102 39.11 -5.35 -1.10
C LEU A 102 39.47 -6.85 -1.19
N THR A 103 39.85 -7.49 -0.08
CA THR A 103 40.04 -8.96 -0.03
C THR A 103 38.70 -9.68 -0.23
N ILE A 104 37.65 -9.27 0.47
CA ILE A 104 36.29 -9.83 0.31
C ILE A 104 35.83 -9.64 -1.14
N PHE A 105 35.93 -8.41 -1.66
CA PHE A 105 35.56 -8.06 -3.03
C PHE A 105 36.28 -8.95 -4.06
N ALA A 106 37.60 -9.14 -3.92
CA ALA A 106 38.38 -10.00 -4.82
C ALA A 106 37.89 -11.45 -4.82
N ASN A 107 37.62 -12.03 -3.64
CA ASN A 107 37.13 -13.41 -3.53
C ASN A 107 35.75 -13.62 -4.20
N ILE A 108 34.86 -12.62 -4.09
CA ILE A 108 33.49 -12.72 -4.63
C ILE A 108 33.31 -12.05 -6.01
N ALA A 109 34.38 -11.57 -6.64
CA ALA A 109 34.32 -10.68 -7.81
C ALA A 109 33.59 -11.25 -9.04
N ARG A 110 33.44 -12.58 -9.14
CA ARG A 110 32.70 -13.28 -10.22
C ARG A 110 31.35 -13.87 -9.78
N ALA A 111 30.86 -13.56 -8.58
CA ALA A 111 29.64 -14.17 -8.04
C ALA A 111 28.38 -13.39 -8.43
N GLU A 112 27.40 -14.10 -8.99
CA GLU A 112 26.04 -13.58 -9.25
C GLU A 112 25.10 -14.04 -8.13
N ILE A 113 24.29 -13.12 -7.57
CA ILE A 113 23.50 -13.34 -6.36
C ILE A 113 22.12 -12.69 -6.53
N GLY A 114 21.10 -13.50 -6.83
CA GLY A 114 19.75 -13.04 -7.19
C GLY A 114 19.13 -11.94 -6.31
N PRO A 115 19.28 -11.94 -4.98
CA PRO A 115 18.88 -10.82 -4.12
C PRO A 115 19.59 -9.49 -4.42
N ILE A 116 20.90 -9.49 -4.70
CA ILE A 116 21.66 -8.31 -5.11
C ILE A 116 21.19 -7.85 -6.49
N ASP A 117 21.03 -8.78 -7.43
CA ASP A 117 20.53 -8.50 -8.79
C ASP A 117 19.13 -7.88 -8.76
N ALA A 118 18.28 -8.30 -7.81
CA ALA A 118 16.95 -7.72 -7.60
C ALA A 118 17.01 -6.29 -7.03
N ILE A 119 17.90 -6.02 -6.07
CA ILE A 119 18.11 -4.69 -5.48
C ILE A 119 18.66 -3.72 -6.54
N ILE A 120 19.77 -4.08 -7.18
CA ILE A 120 20.43 -3.24 -8.19
C ILE A 120 19.53 -3.08 -9.43
N GLY A 121 18.92 -4.16 -9.90
CA GLY A 121 17.98 -4.13 -11.03
C GLY A 121 16.77 -3.25 -10.78
N GLY A 122 16.18 -3.29 -9.58
CA GLY A 122 15.08 -2.42 -9.17
C GLY A 122 15.48 -0.93 -9.15
N ILE A 123 16.67 -0.62 -8.62
CA ILE A 123 17.22 0.74 -8.59
C ILE A 123 17.51 1.25 -10.00
N VAL A 124 18.20 0.46 -10.84
CA VAL A 124 18.55 0.83 -12.22
C VAL A 124 17.29 1.01 -13.08
N ALA A 125 16.30 0.12 -12.96
CA ALA A 125 15.01 0.28 -13.64
C ALA A 125 14.30 1.57 -13.20
N GLN A 126 14.36 1.93 -11.92
CA GLN A 126 13.82 3.19 -11.43
C GLN A 126 14.61 4.40 -11.96
N GLU A 127 15.95 4.37 -12.05
CA GLU A 127 16.74 5.45 -12.66
C GLU A 127 16.42 5.63 -14.16
N VAL A 128 16.24 4.55 -14.92
CA VAL A 128 15.79 4.61 -16.33
C VAL A 128 14.44 5.34 -16.43
N MET A 129 13.50 5.02 -15.54
CA MET A 129 12.19 5.70 -15.48
C MET A 129 12.31 7.18 -15.08
N LYS A 130 13.30 7.58 -14.26
CA LYS A 130 13.56 9.00 -13.96
C LYS A 130 14.10 9.71 -15.21
N ALA A 131 15.09 9.11 -15.88
CA ALA A 131 15.75 9.67 -17.06
C ALA A 131 14.78 9.93 -18.22
N CYS A 132 13.83 9.01 -18.49
CA CYS A 132 12.87 9.16 -19.58
C CYS A 132 11.62 10.00 -19.24
N SER A 133 11.41 10.39 -17.98
CA SER A 133 10.20 11.13 -17.54
C SER A 133 10.47 12.47 -16.86
N GLY A 134 11.72 12.77 -16.47
CA GLY A 134 12.05 13.97 -15.69
C GLY A 134 11.44 13.99 -14.27
N LYS A 135 10.97 12.84 -13.78
CA LYS A 135 10.26 12.72 -12.50
C LYS A 135 11.14 12.09 -11.42
N PHE A 136 11.04 12.62 -10.19
CA PHE A 136 11.90 12.31 -9.03
C PHE A 136 13.37 12.76 -9.20
N HIS A 137 14.12 12.82 -8.10
CA HIS A 137 15.55 13.16 -8.16
C HIS A 137 16.36 11.91 -8.54
N PRO A 138 17.21 11.97 -9.59
CA PRO A 138 18.10 10.87 -9.96
C PRO A 138 19.26 10.70 -8.97
N ILE A 139 19.96 9.57 -9.06
CA ILE A 139 21.27 9.36 -8.45
C ILE A 139 22.30 10.26 -9.15
N VAL A 140 23.16 10.93 -8.37
CA VAL A 140 24.18 11.87 -8.88
C VAL A 140 25.50 11.60 -8.14
N GLN A 141 26.43 10.81 -8.68
CA GLN A 141 26.36 10.02 -9.92
C GLN A 141 26.71 8.54 -9.70
N TRP A 142 27.53 8.22 -8.71
CA TRP A 142 27.87 6.84 -8.35
C TRP A 142 27.07 6.39 -7.14
N TYR A 143 26.54 5.18 -7.21
CA TYR A 143 25.88 4.47 -6.13
C TYR A 143 26.60 3.15 -5.92
N TYR A 144 26.99 2.89 -4.68
CA TYR A 144 27.59 1.62 -4.26
C TYR A 144 26.72 1.01 -3.17
N PHE A 145 26.56 -0.30 -3.23
CA PHE A 145 25.81 -1.10 -2.28
C PHE A 145 26.60 -2.35 -1.96
N ASP A 146 26.60 -2.72 -0.69
CA ASP A 146 27.18 -3.94 -0.17
C ASP A 146 26.26 -4.51 0.93
N ALA A 147 26.42 -5.80 1.19
CA ALA A 147 25.73 -6.51 2.26
C ALA A 147 26.71 -7.52 2.89
N ILE A 148 27.90 -7.05 3.25
CA ILE A 148 28.97 -7.93 3.75
C ILE A 148 28.58 -8.64 5.06
N GLU A 149 27.62 -8.09 5.81
CA GLU A 149 27.02 -8.67 7.02
C GLU A 149 26.23 -9.96 6.73
N CYS A 150 25.97 -10.30 5.46
CA CYS A 150 25.43 -11.59 5.07
C CYS A 150 26.49 -12.71 5.03
N LEU A 151 27.78 -12.38 5.09
CA LEU A 151 28.85 -13.38 5.20
C LEU A 151 28.86 -13.99 6.62
N PRO A 152 29.01 -15.32 6.77
CA PRO A 152 29.21 -15.93 8.08
C PRO A 152 30.45 -15.39 8.80
N ASN A 153 30.38 -15.22 10.13
CA ASN A 153 31.50 -14.68 10.94
C ASN A 153 32.81 -15.47 10.75
N ASP A 154 32.73 -16.80 10.67
CA ASP A 154 33.84 -17.72 10.44
C ASP A 154 33.94 -18.16 8.98
N HIS A 155 33.54 -17.32 8.02
CA HIS A 155 33.57 -17.67 6.60
C HIS A 155 35.00 -17.83 6.08
N ILE A 156 35.26 -18.96 5.41
CA ILE A 156 36.51 -19.27 4.73
C ILE A 156 36.19 -19.38 3.24
N PHE A 157 36.69 -18.42 2.47
CA PHE A 157 36.63 -18.47 1.01
C PHE A 157 37.41 -19.68 0.49
N THR A 158 36.79 -20.48 -0.37
CA THR A 158 37.38 -21.68 -0.96
C THR A 158 37.16 -21.71 -2.47
N THR A 159 38.08 -22.34 -3.19
CA THR A 159 38.03 -22.43 -4.66
C THR A 159 36.84 -23.29 -5.11
N VAL A 160 35.93 -22.66 -5.85
CA VAL A 160 34.71 -23.30 -6.41
C VAL A 160 34.93 -23.60 -7.89
N PRO A 161 34.83 -24.87 -8.35
CA PRO A 161 34.99 -25.20 -9.76
C PRO A 161 33.95 -24.51 -10.66
N GLU A 162 34.36 -24.08 -11.85
CA GLU A 162 33.45 -23.46 -12.81
C GLU A 162 32.39 -24.44 -13.34
N ASN A 163 31.17 -23.96 -13.53
CA ASN A 163 30.00 -24.68 -14.03
C ASN A 163 29.59 -25.92 -13.19
N CYS A 164 30.04 -26.01 -11.93
CA CYS A 164 29.71 -27.13 -11.05
C CYS A 164 28.23 -27.23 -10.65
N SER A 165 27.50 -26.10 -10.61
CA SER A 165 26.15 -26.03 -10.07
C SER A 165 25.43 -24.77 -10.54
N ARG A 166 24.09 -24.83 -10.65
CA ARG A 166 23.24 -23.63 -10.86
C ARG A 166 23.34 -22.59 -9.74
N TYR A 167 23.93 -22.96 -8.59
CA TYR A 167 24.14 -22.09 -7.44
C TYR A 167 25.60 -21.60 -7.32
N GLN A 168 26.42 -21.71 -8.39
CA GLN A 168 27.87 -21.39 -8.34
C GLN A 168 28.19 -20.03 -7.71
N GLY A 169 27.42 -18.97 -8.03
CA GLY A 169 27.59 -17.65 -7.39
C GLY A 169 27.42 -17.69 -5.88
N GLN A 170 26.37 -18.37 -5.39
CA GLN A 170 26.15 -18.56 -3.95
C GLN A 170 27.22 -19.44 -3.30
N LEU A 171 27.72 -20.45 -4.00
CA LEU A 171 28.81 -21.29 -3.50
C LEU A 171 30.10 -20.48 -3.31
N ILE A 172 30.38 -19.51 -4.18
CA ILE A 172 31.55 -18.61 -4.08
C ILE A 172 31.44 -17.66 -2.87
N VAL A 173 30.23 -17.21 -2.51
CA VAL A 173 29.99 -16.23 -1.43
C VAL A 173 29.75 -16.89 -0.07
N PHE A 174 29.12 -18.07 -0.03
CA PHE A 174 28.64 -18.68 1.21
C PHE A 174 29.16 -20.12 1.44
N GLY A 175 29.64 -20.81 0.40
CA GLY A 175 30.13 -22.19 0.46
C GLY A 175 29.03 -23.26 0.49
N GLU A 176 29.41 -24.50 0.17
CA GLU A 176 28.49 -25.66 0.07
C GLU A 176 27.65 -25.87 1.33
N LYS A 177 28.26 -25.82 2.53
CA LYS A 177 27.57 -26.00 3.81
C LYS A 177 26.41 -25.02 4.03
N PHE A 178 26.49 -23.80 3.49
CA PHE A 178 25.41 -22.83 3.58
C PHE A 178 24.31 -23.15 2.57
N GLN A 179 24.67 -23.56 1.35
CA GLN A 179 23.73 -23.98 0.33
C GLN A 179 22.97 -25.26 0.75
N ASP A 180 23.64 -26.21 1.40
CA ASP A 180 23.03 -27.40 1.99
C ASP A 180 22.03 -27.04 3.10
N LYS A 181 22.40 -26.13 4.01
CA LYS A 181 21.48 -25.63 5.04
C LYS A 181 20.23 -25.03 4.38
N LEU A 182 20.44 -24.13 3.42
CA LEU A 182 19.39 -23.42 2.68
C LEU A 182 18.45 -24.39 1.92
N ALA A 183 19.00 -25.43 1.31
CA ALA A 183 18.26 -26.48 0.62
C ALA A 183 17.46 -27.42 1.55
N ASN A 184 17.63 -27.33 2.86
CA ASN A 184 16.85 -28.09 3.85
C ASN A 184 15.77 -27.27 4.57
N LEU A 185 15.88 -25.93 4.61
CA LEU A 185 14.92 -25.07 5.31
C LEU A 185 13.48 -25.20 4.78
N ARG A 186 12.50 -24.93 5.64
CA ARG A 186 11.08 -24.74 5.30
C ARG A 186 10.58 -23.36 5.73
N TYR A 187 10.14 -22.57 4.76
CA TYR A 187 9.53 -21.25 4.99
C TYR A 187 8.04 -21.23 4.66
N PHE A 188 7.29 -20.45 5.44
CA PHE A 188 5.92 -20.05 5.11
C PHE A 188 5.92 -18.64 4.52
N VAL A 189 5.43 -18.49 3.29
CA VAL A 189 5.31 -17.21 2.58
C VAL A 189 3.85 -16.76 2.61
N VAL A 190 3.61 -15.60 3.22
CA VAL A 190 2.27 -15.09 3.47
C VAL A 190 1.95 -13.96 2.49
N GLY A 191 1.22 -14.30 1.43
CA GLY A 191 0.92 -13.43 0.28
C GLY A 191 1.72 -13.82 -0.97
N ALA A 192 1.03 -13.90 -2.11
CA ALA A 192 1.57 -14.10 -3.45
C ALA A 192 1.43 -12.83 -4.32
N GLY A 193 1.25 -11.67 -3.67
CA GLY A 193 1.21 -10.35 -4.29
C GLY A 193 2.56 -9.88 -4.85
N ALA A 194 2.79 -8.56 -4.91
CA ALA A 194 3.98 -7.99 -5.55
C ALA A 194 5.29 -8.45 -4.86
N ILE A 195 5.34 -8.30 -3.54
CA ILE A 195 6.46 -8.77 -2.70
C ILE A 195 6.58 -10.30 -2.80
N GLY A 196 5.45 -11.03 -2.77
CA GLY A 196 5.41 -12.50 -2.84
C GLY A 196 6.01 -13.04 -4.15
N CYS A 197 5.70 -12.41 -5.28
CA CYS A 197 6.29 -12.75 -6.58
C CYS A 197 7.83 -12.64 -6.57
N GLU A 198 8.38 -11.57 -6.00
CA GLU A 198 9.83 -11.35 -5.90
C GLU A 198 10.49 -12.28 -4.87
N LEU A 199 9.87 -12.50 -3.70
CA LEU A 199 10.35 -13.43 -2.67
C LEU A 199 10.43 -14.86 -3.22
N LEU A 200 9.37 -15.35 -3.85
CA LEU A 200 9.35 -16.71 -4.41
C LEU A 200 10.38 -16.89 -5.53
N LYS A 201 10.56 -15.89 -6.39
CA LYS A 201 11.63 -15.87 -7.41
C LYS A 201 13.01 -15.88 -6.77
N ASN A 202 13.27 -15.04 -5.77
CA ASN A 202 14.54 -15.01 -5.04
C ASN A 202 14.81 -16.37 -4.36
N PHE A 203 13.86 -16.91 -3.58
CA PHE A 203 14.01 -18.20 -2.91
C PHE A 203 14.22 -19.37 -3.89
N ALA A 204 13.57 -19.35 -5.06
CA ALA A 204 13.79 -20.37 -6.10
C ALA A 204 15.15 -20.24 -6.78
N MET A 205 15.65 -19.04 -7.05
CA MET A 205 17.02 -18.84 -7.56
C MET A 205 18.06 -19.23 -6.52
N MET A 206 17.82 -18.87 -5.25
CA MET A 206 18.69 -19.19 -4.12
C MET A 206 18.70 -20.68 -3.73
N GLY A 207 17.75 -21.48 -4.22
CA GLY A 207 17.67 -22.91 -3.89
C GLY A 207 17.18 -23.20 -2.46
N LEU A 208 16.26 -22.38 -1.93
CA LEU A 208 15.58 -22.66 -0.67
C LEU A 208 14.82 -24.00 -0.76
N GLY A 209 14.92 -24.84 0.27
CA GLY A 209 14.47 -26.24 0.21
C GLY A 209 12.97 -26.43 0.02
N ASN A 210 12.18 -25.87 0.93
CA ASN A 210 10.74 -26.08 1.03
C ASN A 210 10.02 -24.73 1.25
N ILE A 211 8.96 -24.49 0.49
CA ILE A 211 8.09 -23.31 0.62
C ILE A 211 6.64 -23.78 0.76
N ILE A 212 5.91 -23.20 1.71
CA ILE A 212 4.45 -23.18 1.69
C ILE A 212 4.06 -21.73 1.39
N VAL A 213 3.26 -21.47 0.36
CA VAL A 213 2.73 -20.14 0.06
C VAL A 213 1.22 -20.10 0.20
N THR A 214 0.69 -19.06 0.85
CA THR A 214 -0.76 -18.81 0.88
C THR A 214 -1.12 -17.43 0.35
N ASP A 215 -2.21 -17.35 -0.42
CA ASP A 215 -2.87 -16.12 -0.84
C ASP A 215 -4.33 -16.42 -1.21
N MET A 216 -5.28 -15.72 -0.59
CA MET A 216 -6.72 -15.92 -0.80
C MET A 216 -7.25 -15.31 -2.11
N ASP A 217 -6.49 -14.39 -2.70
CA ASP A 217 -6.99 -13.58 -3.80
C ASP A 217 -6.86 -14.27 -5.16
N LEU A 218 -7.75 -13.87 -6.06
CA LEU A 218 -7.63 -14.13 -7.49
C LEU A 218 -6.78 -13.05 -8.17
N ILE A 219 -6.15 -13.40 -9.29
CA ILE A 219 -5.33 -12.50 -10.10
C ILE A 219 -6.24 -11.51 -10.85
N GLU A 220 -5.98 -10.21 -10.67
CA GLU A 220 -6.63 -9.15 -11.45
C GLU A 220 -5.75 -8.62 -12.59
N LYS A 221 -6.38 -7.98 -13.59
CA LYS A 221 -5.67 -7.16 -14.59
C LYS A 221 -4.82 -6.04 -13.96
N SER A 222 -5.23 -5.50 -12.81
CA SER A 222 -4.50 -4.47 -12.05
C SER A 222 -3.17 -4.95 -11.48
N ASN A 223 -3.04 -6.28 -11.28
CA ASN A 223 -1.91 -6.91 -10.60
C ASN A 223 -0.71 -7.07 -11.54
N LEU A 224 -0.98 -7.38 -12.82
CA LEU A 224 0.00 -7.78 -13.83
C LEU A 224 1.13 -6.77 -14.08
N ASN A 225 0.93 -5.50 -13.72
CA ASN A 225 1.94 -4.45 -13.78
C ASN A 225 3.11 -4.63 -12.78
N ARG A 226 2.90 -5.38 -11.69
CA ARG A 226 3.89 -5.56 -10.60
C ARG A 226 3.95 -6.99 -10.01
N GLN A 227 3.19 -7.93 -10.57
CA GLN A 227 3.15 -9.33 -10.15
C GLN A 227 3.57 -10.20 -11.33
N PHE A 228 4.86 -10.14 -11.66
CA PHE A 228 5.43 -10.60 -12.93
C PHE A 228 5.43 -12.13 -13.12
N LEU A 229 5.05 -12.92 -12.11
CA LEU A 229 4.78 -14.35 -12.26
C LEU A 229 3.51 -14.59 -13.10
N PHE A 230 2.55 -13.65 -13.09
CA PHE A 230 1.24 -13.82 -13.70
C PHE A 230 1.17 -13.28 -15.13
N ARG A 231 0.24 -13.80 -15.94
CA ARG A 231 -0.02 -13.38 -17.33
C ARG A 231 -1.50 -13.01 -17.53
N PRO A 232 -1.86 -12.31 -18.62
CA PRO A 232 -3.26 -11.96 -18.90
C PRO A 232 -4.24 -13.14 -18.94
N HIS A 233 -3.76 -14.35 -19.28
CA HIS A 233 -4.56 -15.58 -19.28
C HIS A 233 -4.72 -16.25 -17.91
N ASN A 234 -4.09 -15.72 -16.84
CA ASN A 234 -4.27 -16.18 -15.46
C ASN A 234 -5.27 -15.32 -14.67
N VAL A 235 -5.88 -14.30 -15.29
CA VAL A 235 -6.86 -13.44 -14.59
C VAL A 235 -8.05 -14.29 -14.14
N GLN A 236 -8.48 -14.12 -12.89
CA GLN A 236 -9.42 -14.98 -12.14
C GLN A 236 -8.88 -16.36 -11.68
N CYS A 237 -7.60 -16.68 -11.88
CA CYS A 237 -6.96 -17.81 -11.19
C CYS A 237 -6.43 -17.38 -9.80
N SER A 238 -6.29 -18.32 -8.85
CA SER A 238 -5.64 -18.07 -7.56
C SER A 238 -4.18 -17.63 -7.73
N LYS A 239 -3.76 -16.58 -7.01
CA LYS A 239 -2.39 -16.07 -7.04
C LYS A 239 -1.37 -17.11 -6.57
N SER A 240 -1.59 -17.76 -5.43
CA SER A 240 -0.65 -18.71 -4.82
C SER A 240 -0.43 -19.94 -5.70
N MET A 241 -1.50 -20.49 -6.26
CA MET A 241 -1.45 -21.67 -7.14
C MET A 241 -0.66 -21.40 -8.42
N VAL A 242 -0.92 -20.29 -9.12
CA VAL A 242 -0.19 -19.92 -10.33
C VAL A 242 1.26 -19.54 -10.01
N ALA A 243 1.52 -18.85 -8.90
CA ALA A 243 2.87 -18.52 -8.46
C ALA A 243 3.70 -19.79 -8.24
N ALA A 244 3.16 -20.78 -7.51
CA ALA A 244 3.83 -22.04 -7.28
C ALA A 244 4.09 -22.84 -8.57
N GLU A 245 3.18 -22.82 -9.55
CA GLU A 245 3.38 -23.45 -10.85
C GLU A 245 4.53 -22.80 -11.64
N VAL A 246 4.58 -21.47 -11.71
CA VAL A 246 5.61 -20.72 -12.44
C VAL A 246 6.97 -20.84 -11.76
N VAL A 247 7.01 -20.75 -10.43
CA VAL A 247 8.25 -20.79 -9.66
C VAL A 247 8.87 -22.20 -9.66
N ARG A 248 8.05 -23.27 -9.69
CA ARG A 248 8.53 -24.65 -9.91
C ARG A 248 9.14 -24.86 -11.30
N LYS A 249 8.77 -24.06 -12.32
CA LYS A 249 9.44 -24.04 -13.63
C LYS A 249 10.79 -23.29 -13.59
N MET A 250 10.93 -22.29 -12.73
CA MET A 250 12.19 -21.56 -12.51
C MET A 250 13.23 -22.43 -11.75
N ASN A 251 12.78 -23.26 -10.81
CA ASN A 251 13.61 -24.26 -10.17
C ASN A 251 12.86 -25.59 -9.94
N PRO A 252 13.05 -26.61 -10.80
CA PRO A 252 12.43 -27.92 -10.64
C PRO A 252 12.80 -28.66 -9.35
N ASN A 253 13.89 -28.29 -8.68
CA ASN A 253 14.32 -28.91 -7.42
C ASN A 253 13.61 -28.30 -6.19
N LEU A 254 12.95 -27.15 -6.33
CA LEU A 254 12.21 -26.50 -5.26
C LEU A 254 10.93 -27.27 -4.91
N LYS A 255 10.77 -27.62 -3.63
CA LYS A 255 9.50 -28.11 -3.10
C LYS A 255 8.65 -26.92 -2.72
N ILE A 256 7.56 -26.69 -3.45
CA ILE A 256 6.60 -25.63 -3.16
C ILE A 256 5.18 -26.18 -3.10
N GLU A 257 4.50 -25.89 -2.00
CA GLU A 257 3.07 -26.12 -1.75
C GLU A 257 2.34 -24.77 -1.83
N ALA A 258 1.11 -24.76 -2.35
CA ALA A 258 0.27 -23.57 -2.45
C ALA A 258 -1.08 -23.81 -1.78
N GLN A 259 -1.55 -22.79 -1.07
CA GLN A 259 -2.80 -22.75 -0.32
C GLN A 259 -3.54 -21.43 -0.61
N ASP A 260 -4.84 -21.37 -0.35
CA ASP A 260 -5.74 -20.24 -0.66
C ASP A 260 -6.45 -19.68 0.59
N SER A 261 -6.03 -20.11 1.78
CA SER A 261 -6.68 -19.78 3.04
C SER A 261 -6.09 -18.52 3.67
N ARG A 262 -6.88 -17.44 3.78
CA ARG A 262 -6.51 -16.18 4.47
C ARG A 262 -5.87 -16.48 5.83
N VAL A 263 -4.71 -15.89 6.15
CA VAL A 263 -4.18 -15.96 7.51
C VAL A 263 -5.01 -15.09 8.46
N GLY A 264 -5.41 -15.67 9.59
CA GLY A 264 -6.18 -15.01 10.63
C GLY A 264 -6.68 -16.01 11.68
N PRO A 265 -7.38 -15.55 12.73
CA PRO A 265 -7.96 -16.41 13.76
C PRO A 265 -8.90 -17.50 13.20
N GLU A 266 -9.53 -17.24 12.05
CA GLU A 266 -10.51 -18.12 11.41
C GLU A 266 -9.87 -19.38 10.78
N THR A 267 -8.55 -19.37 10.55
CA THR A 267 -7.81 -20.44 9.86
C THR A 267 -6.77 -21.13 10.73
N GLU A 268 -6.79 -20.92 12.05
CA GLU A 268 -5.88 -21.60 13.00
C GLU A 268 -6.11 -23.12 13.09
N ASN A 269 -7.25 -23.63 12.60
CA ASN A 269 -7.45 -25.06 12.39
C ASN A 269 -6.51 -25.63 11.29
N ILE A 270 -6.20 -24.85 10.26
CA ILE A 270 -5.23 -25.17 9.20
C ILE A 270 -3.82 -24.86 9.70
N TYR A 271 -3.59 -23.62 10.15
CA TYR A 271 -2.31 -23.12 10.64
C TYR A 271 -2.13 -23.39 12.15
N ASN A 272 -2.36 -24.63 12.56
CA ASN A 272 -2.26 -25.09 13.95
C ASN A 272 -0.79 -25.28 14.40
N ASP A 273 -0.58 -25.68 15.66
CA ASP A 273 0.75 -25.91 16.23
C ASP A 273 1.62 -26.80 15.35
N SER A 274 1.07 -27.92 14.88
CA SER A 274 1.81 -28.88 14.05
C SER A 274 2.14 -28.36 12.65
N PHE A 275 1.58 -27.22 12.22
CA PHE A 275 2.04 -26.51 11.02
C PHE A 275 3.28 -25.67 11.35
N PHE A 276 3.17 -24.79 12.35
CA PHE A 276 4.23 -23.84 12.72
C PHE A 276 5.49 -24.52 13.30
N GLU A 277 5.34 -25.57 14.12
CA GLU A 277 6.45 -26.37 14.67
C GLU A 277 7.38 -27.01 13.62
N LYS A 278 6.95 -27.04 12.35
CA LYS A 278 7.68 -27.66 11.23
C LYS A 278 8.35 -26.64 10.30
N LEU A 279 8.35 -25.35 10.68
CA LEU A 279 8.95 -24.24 9.91
C LEU A 279 10.31 -23.83 10.51
N ASP A 280 11.21 -23.35 9.64
CA ASP A 280 12.44 -22.66 10.03
C ASP A 280 12.29 -21.13 10.03
N GLY A 281 11.20 -20.61 9.47
CA GLY A 281 10.90 -19.18 9.42
C GLY A 281 9.66 -18.82 8.60
N VAL A 282 9.30 -17.55 8.64
CA VAL A 282 8.15 -16.95 7.96
C VAL A 282 8.60 -15.72 7.15
N ALA A 283 7.99 -15.47 6.00
CA ALA A 283 8.19 -14.27 5.21
C ALA A 283 6.86 -13.63 4.81
N ASN A 284 6.62 -12.40 5.24
CA ASN A 284 5.41 -11.64 4.94
C ASN A 284 5.53 -10.87 3.61
N ALA A 285 4.47 -10.96 2.80
CA ALA A 285 4.25 -10.25 1.56
C ALA A 285 2.87 -9.53 1.56
N LEU A 286 2.47 -9.09 2.74
CA LEU A 286 1.15 -8.56 3.08
C LEU A 286 0.95 -7.09 2.64
N ASP A 287 -0.30 -6.64 2.59
CA ASP A 287 -0.68 -5.27 2.21
C ASP A 287 -1.32 -4.45 3.36
N ASN A 288 -1.82 -5.11 4.40
CA ASN A 288 -2.50 -4.51 5.56
C ASN A 288 -1.72 -4.72 6.87
N ILE A 289 -2.06 -3.97 7.93
CA ILE A 289 -1.39 -4.04 9.24
C ILE A 289 -1.95 -5.20 10.10
N GLU A 290 -3.25 -5.47 10.02
CA GLU A 290 -3.93 -6.53 10.80
C GLU A 290 -3.25 -7.89 10.64
N ALA A 291 -3.04 -8.32 9.39
CA ALA A 291 -2.39 -9.59 9.09
C ALA A 291 -0.91 -9.62 9.49
N ARG A 292 -0.20 -8.46 9.47
CA ARG A 292 1.19 -8.37 9.95
C ARG A 292 1.26 -8.59 11.46
N THR A 293 0.45 -7.87 12.22
CA THR A 293 0.34 -8.02 13.69
C THR A 293 -0.14 -9.42 14.07
N TYR A 294 -1.01 -10.05 13.27
CA TYR A 294 -1.38 -11.46 13.45
C TYR A 294 -0.17 -12.39 13.27
N MET A 295 0.53 -12.31 12.13
CA MET A 295 1.69 -13.17 11.85
C MET A 295 2.85 -12.94 12.82
N ASP A 296 3.12 -11.70 13.24
CA ASP A 296 4.10 -11.35 14.27
C ASP A 296 3.81 -12.08 15.59
N ARG A 297 2.55 -12.06 16.06
CA ARG A 297 2.14 -12.79 17.27
C ARG A 297 2.33 -14.30 17.14
N ARG A 298 1.99 -14.90 15.99
CA ARG A 298 2.23 -16.34 15.74
C ARG A 298 3.75 -16.64 15.75
N CYS A 299 4.57 -15.82 15.09
CA CYS A 299 6.02 -16.01 15.04
C CYS A 299 6.68 -15.88 16.43
N VAL A 300 6.24 -14.90 17.25
CA VAL A 300 6.69 -14.77 18.65
C VAL A 300 6.29 -15.99 19.49
N TYR A 301 5.06 -16.50 19.33
CA TYR A 301 4.58 -17.67 20.08
C TYR A 301 5.37 -18.95 19.76
N TYR A 302 5.54 -19.27 18.49
CA TYR A 302 6.29 -20.46 18.03
C TYR A 302 7.82 -20.24 17.97
N ARG A 303 8.30 -19.03 18.27
CA ARG A 303 9.72 -18.63 18.26
C ARG A 303 10.37 -18.82 16.88
N LEU A 304 9.66 -18.40 15.84
CA LEU A 304 10.12 -18.43 14.45
C LEU A 304 10.71 -17.08 14.02
N PRO A 305 11.80 -17.06 13.23
CA PRO A 305 12.24 -15.87 12.52
C PRO A 305 11.16 -15.37 11.55
N LEU A 306 10.94 -14.05 11.52
CA LEU A 306 10.02 -13.40 10.60
C LEU A 306 10.76 -12.35 9.76
N LEU A 307 10.60 -12.47 8.44
CA LEU A 307 11.02 -11.47 7.46
C LEU A 307 9.80 -10.62 7.08
N GLU A 308 9.79 -9.35 7.46
CA GLU A 308 8.73 -8.38 7.21
C GLU A 308 9.17 -7.33 6.18
N SER A 309 8.26 -6.90 5.30
CA SER A 309 8.54 -5.88 4.31
C SER A 309 7.29 -5.15 3.81
N GLY A 310 7.44 -3.86 3.52
CA GLY A 310 6.36 -2.99 3.04
C GLY A 310 6.80 -2.11 1.88
N THR A 311 5.85 -1.66 1.06
CA THR A 311 6.08 -0.77 -0.08
C THR A 311 4.95 0.24 -0.23
N LEU A 312 5.29 1.52 -0.44
CA LEU A 312 4.33 2.60 -0.70
C LEU A 312 4.85 3.52 -1.82
N GLY A 313 4.42 3.24 -3.05
CA GLY A 313 4.91 3.95 -4.24
C GLY A 313 6.40 3.70 -4.46
N THR A 314 7.23 4.75 -4.40
CA THR A 314 8.70 4.66 -4.50
C THR A 314 9.38 4.51 -3.14
N LYS A 315 8.64 4.20 -2.07
CA LYS A 315 9.19 3.87 -0.75
C LYS A 315 9.08 2.37 -0.50
N GLY A 316 10.02 1.83 0.26
CA GLY A 316 9.91 0.51 0.88
C GLY A 316 10.65 0.44 2.20
N ASN A 317 10.35 -0.59 2.99
CA ASN A 317 11.00 -0.90 4.26
C ASN A 317 11.13 -2.42 4.40
N THR A 318 12.11 -2.86 5.19
CA THR A 318 12.34 -4.25 5.57
C THR A 318 12.63 -4.31 7.06
N GLN A 319 12.10 -5.30 7.76
CA GLN A 319 12.41 -5.58 9.17
C GLN A 319 12.63 -7.08 9.35
N VAL A 320 13.58 -7.45 10.19
CA VAL A 320 13.82 -8.84 10.58
C VAL A 320 13.53 -8.98 12.07
N VAL A 321 12.71 -9.97 12.41
CA VAL A 321 12.46 -10.39 13.80
C VAL A 321 13.22 -11.70 14.02
N VAL A 322 14.19 -11.67 14.95
CA VAL A 322 14.99 -12.84 15.34
C VAL A 322 14.65 -13.23 16.78
N PRO A 323 14.12 -14.45 17.01
CA PRO A 323 13.76 -14.94 18.34
C PRO A 323 14.91 -14.78 19.35
N TYR A 324 14.58 -14.26 20.54
CA TYR A 324 15.52 -14.00 21.64
C TYR A 324 16.65 -12.99 21.33
N LEU A 325 16.60 -12.24 20.23
CA LEU A 325 17.62 -11.27 19.84
C LEU A 325 17.06 -9.87 19.52
N THR A 326 15.95 -9.78 18.79
CA THR A 326 15.31 -8.49 18.44
C THR A 326 13.97 -8.31 19.14
N GLU A 327 13.43 -7.10 19.07
CA GLU A 327 11.99 -6.87 19.29
C GLU A 327 11.13 -7.46 18.15
N SER A 328 9.82 -7.52 18.36
CA SER A 328 8.84 -7.96 17.36
C SER A 328 8.32 -6.78 16.52
N TYR A 329 7.65 -7.03 15.39
CA TYR A 329 7.06 -5.95 14.57
C TYR A 329 6.10 -5.08 15.40
N SER A 330 5.22 -5.72 16.17
CA SER A 330 4.22 -5.05 17.04
C SER A 330 4.81 -4.42 18.31
N SER A 331 6.13 -4.45 18.51
CA SER A 331 6.79 -3.79 19.66
C SER A 331 6.94 -2.28 19.44
N SER A 332 6.96 -1.85 18.17
CA SER A 332 6.89 -0.45 17.76
C SER A 332 5.46 -0.06 17.34
N GLN A 333 5.15 1.23 17.27
CA GLN A 333 3.86 1.72 16.76
C GLN A 333 4.06 2.55 15.49
N ASP A 334 3.54 2.05 14.37
CA ASP A 334 3.30 2.85 13.17
C ASP A 334 2.27 3.96 13.47
N PRO A 335 2.38 5.15 12.86
CA PRO A 335 1.37 6.19 12.99
C PRO A 335 0.00 5.69 12.49
N PRO A 336 -1.10 5.93 13.23
CA PRO A 336 -2.42 5.49 12.81
C PRO A 336 -2.84 6.15 11.50
N GLU A 337 -3.69 5.46 10.73
CA GLU A 337 -4.30 6.05 9.53
C GLU A 337 -5.05 7.34 9.87
N LYS A 338 -5.03 8.30 8.94
CA LYS A 338 -5.64 9.61 9.12
C LYS A 338 -7.16 9.52 9.00
N SER A 339 -7.83 9.24 10.10
CA SER A 339 -9.28 9.40 10.22
C SER A 339 -9.66 10.88 10.07
N ILE A 340 -10.76 11.13 9.36
CA ILE A 340 -11.35 12.46 9.18
C ILE A 340 -12.46 12.61 10.24
N PRO A 341 -12.52 13.73 10.99
CA PRO A 341 -13.56 13.93 12.01
C PRO A 341 -14.98 13.79 11.43
N ILE A 342 -15.89 13.18 12.19
CA ILE A 342 -17.23 12.82 11.70
C ILE A 342 -18.04 14.08 11.36
N CYS A 343 -17.89 15.15 12.13
CA CYS A 343 -18.49 16.45 11.85
C CYS A 343 -17.95 17.08 10.55
N THR A 344 -16.65 16.91 10.29
CA THR A 344 -15.99 17.37 9.05
C THR A 344 -16.45 16.58 7.83
N LEU A 345 -16.74 15.27 7.97
CA LEU A 345 -17.35 14.46 6.91
C LEU A 345 -18.82 14.82 6.67
N LYS A 346 -19.62 15.00 7.73
CA LYS A 346 -21.08 15.20 7.61
C LYS A 346 -21.48 16.63 7.24
N ASN A 347 -20.85 17.65 7.82
CA ASN A 347 -21.36 19.03 7.78
C ASN A 347 -20.36 20.04 7.21
N PHE A 348 -19.05 19.86 7.43
CA PHE A 348 -18.04 20.89 7.13
C PHE A 348 -16.84 20.36 6.31
N PRO A 349 -17.06 19.76 5.12
CA PRO A 349 -15.96 19.36 4.23
C PRO A 349 -15.24 20.59 3.66
N ASN A 350 -13.92 20.47 3.45
CA ASN A 350 -13.10 21.57 2.92
C ASN A 350 -12.01 21.14 1.93
N ALA A 351 -11.62 19.86 1.96
CA ALA A 351 -10.77 19.18 0.99
C ALA A 351 -11.57 18.07 0.25
N ILE A 352 -11.09 17.62 -0.91
CA ILE A 352 -11.80 16.68 -1.79
C ILE A 352 -11.90 15.27 -1.16
N GLU A 353 -10.91 14.90 -0.36
CA GLU A 353 -10.83 13.64 0.38
C GLU A 353 -12.03 13.49 1.33
N HIS A 354 -12.54 14.59 1.89
CA HIS A 354 -13.67 14.56 2.81
C HIS A 354 -14.97 14.21 2.08
N THR A 355 -15.18 14.77 0.87
CA THR A 355 -16.36 14.45 0.05
C THR A 355 -16.26 13.08 -0.61
N LEU A 356 -15.05 12.60 -0.91
CA LEU A 356 -14.80 11.23 -1.39
C LEU A 356 -15.12 10.18 -0.32
N GLN A 357 -14.70 10.39 0.93
CA GLN A 357 -15.06 9.50 2.04
C GLN A 357 -16.58 9.53 2.29
N TRP A 358 -17.19 10.73 2.38
CA TRP A 358 -18.65 10.87 2.51
C TRP A 358 -19.41 10.15 1.38
N ALA A 359 -18.91 10.20 0.14
CA ALA A 359 -19.53 9.49 -1.00
C ALA A 359 -19.35 7.97 -0.89
N ARG A 360 -18.20 7.49 -0.40
CA ARG A 360 -17.95 6.06 -0.13
C ARG A 360 -18.87 5.53 0.96
N ASP A 361 -19.09 6.31 2.02
CA ASP A 361 -19.99 5.98 3.14
C ASP A 361 -21.46 5.96 2.68
N ASN A 362 -21.88 6.94 1.86
CA ASN A 362 -23.19 6.95 1.23
C ASN A 362 -23.42 5.71 0.35
N PHE A 363 -22.44 5.32 -0.48
CA PHE A 363 -22.55 4.09 -1.27
C PHE A 363 -22.73 2.84 -0.39
N GLU A 364 -21.97 2.73 0.70
CA GLU A 364 -22.07 1.61 1.64
C GLU A 364 -23.45 1.54 2.31
N GLY A 365 -23.93 2.67 2.83
CA GLY A 365 -25.22 2.76 3.52
C GLY A 365 -26.40 2.44 2.60
N LEU A 366 -26.45 3.11 1.45
CA LEU A 366 -27.61 3.10 0.55
C LEU A 366 -27.75 1.80 -0.25
N PHE A 367 -26.64 1.17 -0.66
CA PHE A 367 -26.65 0.05 -1.60
C PHE A 367 -26.17 -1.29 -1.01
N ARG A 368 -25.53 -1.29 0.18
CA ARG A 368 -25.13 -2.52 0.87
C ARG A 368 -25.80 -2.68 2.24
N GLN A 369 -25.58 -1.77 3.18
CA GLN A 369 -26.04 -1.94 4.57
C GLN A 369 -27.57 -2.02 4.67
N ALA A 370 -28.30 -1.17 3.95
CA ALA A 370 -29.77 -1.23 3.91
C ALA A 370 -30.29 -2.58 3.37
N ALA A 371 -29.67 -3.13 2.32
CA ALA A 371 -30.01 -4.44 1.76
C ALA A 371 -29.62 -5.59 2.69
N GLU A 372 -28.48 -5.50 3.37
CA GLU A 372 -28.01 -6.48 4.33
C GLU A 372 -28.91 -6.51 5.58
N ASN A 373 -29.23 -5.35 6.17
CA ASN A 373 -30.19 -5.22 7.28
C ASN A 373 -31.55 -5.81 6.91
N ALA A 374 -32.09 -5.48 5.74
CA ALA A 374 -33.36 -6.03 5.25
C ALA A 374 -33.29 -7.56 5.04
N THR A 375 -32.16 -8.07 4.55
CA THR A 375 -31.93 -9.51 4.35
C THR A 375 -31.79 -10.26 5.68
N GLN A 376 -31.12 -9.68 6.68
CA GLN A 376 -31.02 -10.26 8.01
C GLN A 376 -32.37 -10.24 8.74
N PHE A 377 -33.12 -9.13 8.68
CA PHE A 377 -34.48 -9.02 9.22
C PHE A 377 -35.42 -10.10 8.66
N LEU A 378 -35.32 -10.41 7.36
CA LEU A 378 -36.14 -11.44 6.71
C LEU A 378 -35.69 -12.89 6.98
N LYS A 379 -34.45 -13.12 7.44
CA LYS A 379 -33.86 -14.48 7.59
C LYS A 379 -33.63 -14.91 9.03
N ASP A 380 -33.42 -13.99 9.96
CA ASP A 380 -33.05 -14.29 11.34
C ASP A 380 -34.17 -13.85 12.31
N PRO A 381 -34.92 -14.80 12.90
CA PRO A 381 -36.01 -14.48 13.82
C PRO A 381 -35.60 -13.68 15.08
N LYS A 382 -34.31 -13.59 15.40
CA LYS A 382 -33.78 -12.83 16.52
C LYS A 382 -33.19 -11.47 16.13
N PHE A 383 -33.23 -11.09 14.84
CA PHE A 383 -32.68 -9.81 14.38
C PHE A 383 -33.20 -8.62 15.20
N THR A 384 -34.52 -8.46 15.30
CA THR A 384 -35.15 -7.35 16.05
C THR A 384 -34.76 -7.36 17.53
N GLU A 385 -34.65 -8.54 18.15
CA GLU A 385 -34.23 -8.69 19.56
C GLU A 385 -32.76 -8.29 19.78
N ARG A 386 -31.88 -8.51 18.78
CA ARG A 386 -30.49 -8.03 18.82
C ARG A 386 -30.40 -6.53 18.56
N THR A 387 -31.08 -6.04 17.53
CA THR A 387 -31.07 -4.63 17.13
C THR A 387 -31.58 -3.71 18.25
N LEU A 388 -32.64 -4.11 18.97
CA LEU A 388 -33.15 -3.36 20.13
C LEU A 388 -32.22 -3.37 21.37
N LYS A 389 -31.13 -4.16 21.36
CA LYS A 389 -30.09 -4.15 22.41
C LYS A 389 -28.86 -3.32 22.06
N LEU A 390 -28.84 -2.70 20.87
CA LEU A 390 -27.79 -1.75 20.47
C LEU A 390 -27.97 -0.41 21.19
N GLN A 391 -26.90 0.39 21.24
CA GLN A 391 -26.86 1.62 22.04
C GLN A 391 -27.18 2.88 21.21
N GLY A 392 -27.75 3.89 21.88
CA GLY A 392 -28.04 5.19 21.28
C GLY A 392 -29.11 5.12 20.19
N THR A 393 -28.86 5.80 19.06
CA THR A 393 -29.77 5.89 17.92
C THR A 393 -29.73 4.70 16.96
N GLN A 394 -28.74 3.80 17.10
CA GLN A 394 -28.53 2.67 16.20
C GLN A 394 -29.76 1.77 15.99
N PRO A 395 -30.59 1.44 17.01
CA PRO A 395 -31.79 0.64 16.81
C PRO A 395 -32.80 1.32 15.86
N LEU A 396 -32.96 2.64 15.98
CA LEU A 396 -33.86 3.42 15.14
C LEU A 396 -33.31 3.52 13.72
N GLU A 397 -32.03 3.88 13.55
CA GLU A 397 -31.38 4.00 12.23
C GLU A 397 -31.47 2.68 11.43
N ILE A 398 -31.24 1.54 12.09
CA ILE A 398 -31.34 0.22 11.46
C ILE A 398 -32.80 -0.09 11.09
N LEU A 399 -33.76 0.11 11.98
CA LEU A 399 -35.18 -0.18 11.70
C LEU A 399 -35.78 0.76 10.64
N GLU A 400 -35.42 2.04 10.63
CA GLU A 400 -35.77 2.98 9.57
C GLU A 400 -35.15 2.54 8.22
N SER A 401 -33.90 2.06 8.20
CA SER A 401 -33.28 1.51 6.97
C SER A 401 -34.03 0.28 6.43
N VAL A 402 -34.54 -0.60 7.30
CA VAL A 402 -35.35 -1.76 6.90
C VAL A 402 -36.74 -1.34 6.41
N LYS A 403 -37.40 -0.39 7.09
CA LYS A 403 -38.70 0.18 6.71
C LYS A 403 -38.62 0.85 5.34
N ALA A 404 -37.56 1.61 5.07
CA ALA A 404 -37.26 2.16 3.77
C ALA A 404 -36.99 1.07 2.71
N ALA A 405 -36.07 0.14 2.98
CA ALA A 405 -35.67 -0.88 2.02
C ALA A 405 -36.80 -1.83 1.59
N LEU A 406 -37.71 -2.19 2.52
CA LEU A 406 -38.79 -3.16 2.26
C LEU A 406 -40.13 -2.53 1.87
N VAL A 407 -40.41 -1.29 2.31
CA VAL A 407 -41.74 -0.66 2.18
C VAL A 407 -41.65 0.71 1.48
N THR A 408 -41.01 1.71 2.10
CA THR A 408 -41.14 3.12 1.66
C THR A 408 -40.43 3.42 0.34
N ASP A 409 -39.18 2.96 0.22
CA ASP A 409 -38.26 3.27 -0.88
C ASP A 409 -38.10 2.06 -1.82
N ARG A 410 -39.06 1.13 -1.84
CA ARG A 410 -39.03 -0.08 -2.67
C ARG A 410 -39.56 0.24 -4.08
N PRO A 411 -38.70 0.24 -5.11
CA PRO A 411 -39.11 0.50 -6.49
C PRO A 411 -39.90 -0.69 -7.06
N LYS A 412 -40.78 -0.40 -8.03
CA LYS A 412 -41.49 -1.42 -8.83
C LYS A 412 -40.90 -1.57 -10.22
N ASP A 413 -40.35 -0.49 -10.76
CA ASP A 413 -39.73 -0.40 -12.07
C ASP A 413 -38.53 0.57 -12.04
N PHE A 414 -37.87 0.75 -13.19
CA PHE A 414 -36.72 1.65 -13.31
C PHE A 414 -37.10 3.14 -13.19
N PHE A 415 -38.35 3.52 -13.48
CA PHE A 415 -38.80 4.91 -13.32
C PHE A 415 -38.98 5.26 -11.84
N ASP A 416 -39.42 4.32 -10.99
CA ASP A 416 -39.36 4.47 -9.53
C ASP A 416 -37.91 4.57 -9.02
N CYS A 417 -36.95 3.84 -9.60
CA CYS A 417 -35.52 4.03 -9.29
C CYS A 417 -35.02 5.45 -9.65
N LEU A 418 -35.48 6.03 -10.77
CA LEU A 418 -35.17 7.42 -11.14
C LEU A 418 -35.83 8.43 -10.20
N LYS A 419 -37.09 8.22 -9.78
CA LYS A 419 -37.76 9.06 -8.77
C LYS A 419 -36.99 9.05 -7.45
N TRP A 420 -36.58 7.88 -7.00
CA TRP A 420 -35.76 7.73 -5.80
C TRP A 420 -34.44 8.50 -5.93
N ALA A 421 -33.70 8.31 -7.03
CA ALA A 421 -32.44 9.01 -7.26
C ALA A 421 -32.59 10.54 -7.33
N ARG A 422 -33.64 11.05 -8.00
CA ARG A 422 -33.90 12.50 -8.12
C ARG A 422 -34.32 13.15 -6.80
N ASN A 423 -35.14 12.47 -6.00
CA ASN A 423 -35.49 12.92 -4.65
C ASN A 423 -34.31 12.83 -3.68
N HIS A 424 -33.46 11.82 -3.82
CA HIS A 424 -32.24 11.68 -3.03
C HIS A 424 -31.21 12.78 -3.36
N PHE A 425 -31.05 13.14 -4.64
CA PHE A 425 -30.26 14.32 -5.05
C PHE A 425 -30.76 15.60 -4.35
N GLU A 426 -32.08 15.85 -4.38
CA GLU A 426 -32.66 17.02 -3.69
C GLU A 426 -32.37 16.98 -2.18
N SER A 427 -32.54 15.80 -1.56
CA SER A 427 -32.30 15.60 -0.13
C SER A 427 -30.87 15.97 0.29
N GLN A 428 -29.86 15.40 -0.38
CA GLN A 428 -28.45 15.56 0.00
C GLN A 428 -27.89 16.92 -0.41
N TYR A 429 -28.05 17.33 -1.67
CA TYR A 429 -27.32 18.48 -2.24
C TYR A 429 -28.08 19.80 -2.16
N VAL A 430 -29.35 19.76 -1.75
CA VAL A 430 -30.21 20.94 -1.74
C VAL A 430 -30.87 21.15 -0.37
N ASN A 431 -31.61 20.15 0.13
CA ASN A 431 -32.44 20.29 1.33
C ASN A 431 -31.61 20.28 2.62
N GLN A 432 -30.65 19.36 2.74
CA GLN A 432 -29.70 19.39 3.85
C GLN A 432 -28.85 20.67 3.85
N ILE A 433 -28.47 21.20 2.68
CA ILE A 433 -27.71 22.46 2.60
C ILE A 433 -28.58 23.66 2.99
N LYS A 434 -29.86 23.71 2.54
CA LYS A 434 -30.84 24.72 2.99
C LYS A 434 -31.07 24.65 4.50
N GLN A 435 -31.16 23.45 5.08
CA GLN A 435 -31.27 23.27 6.54
C GLN A 435 -29.99 23.70 7.27
N LEU A 436 -28.80 23.36 6.75
CA LEU A 436 -27.52 23.73 7.34
C LEU A 436 -27.30 25.25 7.35
N LEU A 437 -27.70 25.96 6.29
CA LEU A 437 -27.66 27.43 6.22
C LEU A 437 -28.75 28.11 7.06
N PHE A 438 -29.90 27.46 7.28
CA PHE A 438 -30.91 27.93 8.22
C PHE A 438 -30.46 27.76 9.68
N ASN A 439 -29.75 26.67 9.98
CA ASN A 439 -29.10 26.44 11.28
C ASN A 439 -27.90 27.37 11.52
N PHE A 440 -27.12 27.66 10.48
CA PHE A 440 -25.93 28.52 10.55
C PHE A 440 -25.90 29.54 9.39
N PRO A 441 -26.53 30.72 9.54
CA PRO A 441 -26.58 31.75 8.50
C PRO A 441 -25.21 32.13 7.91
N PRO A 442 -25.12 32.51 6.61
CA PRO A 442 -23.85 32.86 5.95
C PRO A 442 -23.04 33.98 6.63
N ASP A 443 -23.73 34.87 7.34
CA ASP A 443 -23.22 36.04 8.06
C ASP A 443 -23.04 35.81 9.57
N GLN A 444 -23.36 34.61 10.09
CA GLN A 444 -23.30 34.31 11.52
C GLN A 444 -21.90 34.51 12.10
N LEU A 445 -21.84 35.13 13.28
CA LEU A 445 -20.65 35.18 14.13
C LEU A 445 -20.67 34.05 15.18
N ALA A 446 -19.50 33.49 15.45
CA ALA A 446 -19.26 32.61 16.59
C ALA A 446 -19.22 33.41 17.90
N SER A 447 -19.23 32.71 19.04
CA SER A 447 -19.14 33.33 20.39
C SER A 447 -17.88 34.17 20.64
N SER A 448 -16.84 34.02 19.81
CA SER A 448 -15.62 34.83 19.79
C SER A 448 -15.74 36.13 18.96
N GLY A 449 -16.90 36.41 18.36
CA GLY A 449 -17.13 37.54 17.46
C GLY A 449 -16.54 37.36 16.05
N GLN A 450 -15.90 36.23 15.77
CA GLN A 450 -15.37 35.91 14.43
C GLN A 450 -16.44 35.26 13.54
N PRO A 451 -16.40 35.42 12.21
CA PRO A 451 -17.33 34.75 11.30
C PRO A 451 -17.29 33.23 11.45
N PHE A 452 -18.46 32.60 11.60
CA PHE A 452 -18.62 31.14 11.74
C PHE A 452 -18.06 30.41 10.52
N TRP A 453 -18.36 30.91 9.32
CA TRP A 453 -17.87 30.41 8.04
C TRP A 453 -16.48 30.97 7.72
N SER A 454 -15.48 30.53 8.48
CA SER A 454 -14.08 30.90 8.31
C SER A 454 -13.13 29.72 8.46
N GLY A 455 -11.91 29.85 7.90
CA GLY A 455 -10.86 28.84 7.96
C GLY A 455 -11.33 27.47 7.43
N PRO A 456 -11.43 26.43 8.28
CA PRO A 456 -11.87 25.11 7.86
C PRO A 456 -13.38 25.01 7.55
N LYS A 457 -14.22 25.95 8.01
CA LYS A 457 -15.67 25.95 7.74
C LYS A 457 -15.96 26.76 6.46
N ARG A 458 -16.13 26.09 5.32
CA ARG A 458 -16.51 26.72 4.04
C ARG A 458 -18.02 26.90 3.99
N CYS A 459 -18.51 28.11 3.73
CA CYS A 459 -19.94 28.34 3.54
C CYS A 459 -20.44 27.58 2.30
N PRO A 460 -21.42 26.68 2.43
CA PRO A 460 -21.95 25.91 1.30
C PRO A 460 -23.00 26.73 0.53
N GLN A 461 -23.33 26.26 -0.68
CA GLN A 461 -24.46 26.76 -1.47
C GLN A 461 -25.34 25.56 -1.86
N PRO A 462 -26.67 25.61 -1.71
CA PRO A 462 -27.55 24.57 -2.24
C PRO A 462 -27.41 24.51 -3.76
N LEU A 463 -27.26 23.32 -4.32
CA LEU A 463 -27.30 23.16 -5.78
C LEU A 463 -28.74 23.30 -6.30
N GLU A 464 -28.88 23.73 -7.55
CA GLU A 464 -30.13 23.60 -8.29
C GLU A 464 -29.94 22.51 -9.35
N PHE A 465 -30.89 21.57 -9.45
CA PHE A 465 -30.78 20.47 -10.40
C PHE A 465 -31.03 20.96 -11.82
N ASP A 466 -29.95 21.18 -12.57
CA ASP A 466 -30.00 21.24 -14.04
C ASP A 466 -29.86 19.83 -14.63
N VAL A 467 -30.73 19.51 -15.59
CA VAL A 467 -30.74 18.27 -16.38
C VAL A 467 -29.69 18.27 -17.50
N ASN A 468 -29.14 19.44 -17.83
CA ASN A 468 -28.08 19.61 -18.84
C ASN A 468 -26.67 19.50 -18.25
N ASP A 469 -26.54 19.56 -16.92
CA ASP A 469 -25.27 19.35 -16.22
C ASP A 469 -24.91 17.86 -16.21
N SER A 470 -23.71 17.53 -16.69
CA SER A 470 -23.24 16.16 -16.82
C SER A 470 -23.01 15.46 -15.49
N LEU A 471 -22.59 16.19 -14.44
CA LEU A 471 -22.36 15.64 -13.10
C LEU A 471 -23.69 15.32 -12.40
N HIS A 472 -24.70 16.18 -12.57
CA HIS A 472 -26.06 15.90 -12.09
C HIS A 472 -26.66 14.66 -12.76
N ILE A 473 -26.54 14.53 -14.08
CA ILE A 473 -27.02 13.34 -14.81
C ILE A 473 -26.20 12.09 -14.49
N ASP A 474 -24.87 12.20 -14.34
CA ASP A 474 -24.01 11.08 -13.92
C ASP A 474 -24.44 10.54 -12.55
N TYR A 475 -24.76 11.42 -11.60
CA TYR A 475 -25.28 11.02 -10.29
C TYR A 475 -26.59 10.25 -10.40
N ILE A 476 -27.59 10.80 -11.10
CA ILE A 476 -28.91 10.16 -11.25
C ILE A 476 -28.80 8.81 -11.97
N PHE A 477 -28.00 8.77 -13.05
CA PHE A 477 -27.74 7.56 -13.83
C PHE A 477 -27.06 6.46 -13.02
N ALA A 478 -26.09 6.80 -12.17
CA ALA A 478 -25.43 5.85 -11.28
C ALA A 478 -26.38 5.38 -10.17
N ALA A 479 -26.98 6.31 -9.43
CA ALA A 479 -27.83 6.01 -8.27
C ALA A 479 -29.07 5.18 -8.64
N ALA A 480 -29.75 5.48 -9.75
CA ALA A 480 -30.91 4.72 -10.20
C ALA A 480 -30.53 3.30 -10.68
N ASN A 481 -29.39 3.14 -11.36
CA ASN A 481 -28.94 1.81 -11.80
C ASN A 481 -28.42 0.93 -10.65
N LEU A 482 -27.80 1.51 -9.62
CA LEU A 482 -27.42 0.81 -8.39
C LEU A 482 -28.66 0.41 -7.57
N LYS A 483 -29.63 1.33 -7.44
CA LYS A 483 -30.94 1.03 -6.83
C LYS A 483 -31.65 -0.09 -7.59
N ALA A 484 -31.62 -0.10 -8.93
CA ALA A 484 -32.22 -1.16 -9.75
C ALA A 484 -31.54 -2.53 -9.53
N GLU A 485 -30.20 -2.58 -9.53
CA GLU A 485 -29.42 -3.79 -9.23
C GLU A 485 -29.82 -4.42 -7.88
N MET A 486 -29.93 -3.57 -6.84
CA MET A 486 -30.23 -4.00 -5.46
C MET A 486 -31.58 -4.70 -5.31
N TYR A 487 -32.54 -4.49 -6.23
CA TYR A 487 -33.84 -5.17 -6.25
C TYR A 487 -34.01 -6.14 -7.44
N GLY A 488 -32.96 -6.38 -8.25
CA GLY A 488 -33.04 -7.22 -9.45
C GLY A 488 -33.90 -6.63 -10.58
N ILE A 489 -34.07 -5.30 -10.62
CA ILE A 489 -34.81 -4.60 -11.67
C ILE A 489 -33.88 -4.36 -12.87
N GLN A 490 -34.41 -4.51 -14.09
CA GLN A 490 -33.65 -4.26 -15.31
C GLN A 490 -33.15 -2.79 -15.35
N GLN A 491 -31.83 -2.66 -15.43
CA GLN A 491 -31.12 -1.40 -15.57
C GLN A 491 -31.34 -0.75 -16.94
N ASN A 492 -31.50 0.58 -16.97
CA ASN A 492 -31.42 1.35 -18.22
C ASN A 492 -30.05 2.04 -18.36
N ARG A 493 -29.37 1.74 -19.45
CA ARG A 493 -28.05 2.30 -19.81
C ARG A 493 -28.11 3.37 -20.91
N ASN A 494 -29.29 3.63 -21.51
CA ASN A 494 -29.49 4.73 -22.45
C ASN A 494 -29.62 6.06 -21.69
N ARG A 495 -28.62 6.95 -21.84
CA ARG A 495 -28.62 8.27 -21.18
C ARG A 495 -29.71 9.20 -21.68
N THR A 496 -30.10 9.12 -22.96
CA THR A 496 -31.13 9.99 -23.54
C THR A 496 -32.50 9.69 -22.94
N GLU A 497 -32.86 8.41 -22.85
CA GLU A 497 -34.09 7.97 -22.16
C GLU A 497 -34.09 8.36 -20.68
N VAL A 498 -32.95 8.26 -19.99
CA VAL A 498 -32.83 8.70 -18.60
C VAL A 498 -33.08 10.20 -18.46
N ILE A 499 -32.51 11.04 -19.34
CA ILE A 499 -32.75 12.50 -19.37
C ILE A 499 -34.25 12.80 -19.59
N GLU A 500 -34.86 12.19 -20.61
CA GLU A 500 -36.28 12.38 -20.92
C GLU A 500 -37.23 11.89 -19.82
N LEU A 501 -36.85 10.89 -19.05
CA LEU A 501 -37.63 10.39 -17.91
C LEU A 501 -37.46 11.28 -16.68
N VAL A 502 -36.24 11.75 -16.39
CA VAL A 502 -35.96 12.57 -15.19
C VAL A 502 -36.65 13.93 -15.25
N GLN A 503 -36.83 14.52 -16.45
CA GLN A 503 -37.62 15.74 -16.64
C GLN A 503 -39.10 15.60 -16.24
N LYS A 504 -39.63 14.37 -16.13
CA LYS A 504 -41.03 14.07 -15.78
C LYS A 504 -41.22 13.81 -14.28
N ILE A 505 -40.21 14.07 -13.46
CA ILE A 505 -40.21 13.75 -12.02
C ILE A 505 -40.46 15.03 -11.21
N GLU A 506 -41.65 15.12 -10.63
CA GLU A 506 -41.94 16.13 -9.61
C GLU A 506 -41.18 15.84 -8.31
N VAL A 507 -40.69 16.90 -7.66
CA VAL A 507 -39.89 16.83 -6.43
C VAL A 507 -40.57 17.63 -5.34
N PRO A 508 -40.78 17.07 -4.13
CA PRO A 508 -41.43 17.77 -3.03
C PRO A 508 -40.71 19.05 -2.63
N LYS A 509 -41.46 20.13 -2.42
CA LYS A 509 -40.93 21.37 -1.84
C LYS A 509 -40.46 21.12 -0.40
N PHE A 510 -39.30 21.68 -0.06
CA PHE A 510 -38.70 21.60 1.26
C PHE A 510 -38.54 22.99 1.87
N GLU A 511 -38.96 23.12 3.13
CA GLU A 511 -38.76 24.29 3.96
C GLU A 511 -37.96 23.88 5.21
N PRO A 512 -36.85 24.57 5.55
CA PRO A 512 -36.08 24.28 6.75
C PRO A 512 -36.89 24.38 8.04
N ARG A 513 -36.58 23.52 9.02
CA ARG A 513 -37.31 23.41 10.28
C ARG A 513 -36.51 23.93 11.47
N SER A 514 -37.16 24.73 12.30
CA SER A 514 -36.65 25.13 13.61
C SER A 514 -36.52 23.94 14.55
N GLY A 515 -35.47 23.92 15.38
CA GLY A 515 -35.25 22.89 16.41
C GLY A 515 -34.41 21.69 15.95
N VAL A 516 -34.08 21.57 14.66
CA VAL A 516 -33.07 20.60 14.18
C VAL A 516 -31.71 20.94 14.81
N ARG A 517 -31.06 19.98 15.47
CA ARG A 517 -29.72 20.14 16.05
C ARG A 517 -28.66 19.62 15.09
N ILE A 518 -27.81 20.51 14.60
CA ILE A 518 -26.60 20.16 13.86
C ILE A 518 -25.41 20.45 14.77
N ALA A 519 -24.54 19.47 14.99
CA ALA A 519 -23.35 19.62 15.81
C ALA A 519 -22.21 20.30 15.03
N GLU A 520 -21.43 21.14 15.72
CA GLU A 520 -20.26 21.84 15.17
C GLU A 520 -18.96 21.04 15.28
N ASN A 521 -18.90 20.05 16.17
CA ASN A 521 -17.72 19.22 16.41
C ASN A 521 -18.12 17.83 16.95
N ASP A 522 -17.16 16.90 16.94
CA ASP A 522 -17.40 15.50 17.31
C ASP A 522 -17.80 15.32 18.79
N SER A 523 -17.35 16.21 19.69
CA SER A 523 -17.79 16.21 21.09
C SER A 523 -19.29 16.54 21.22
N GLN A 524 -19.80 17.50 20.44
CA GLN A 524 -21.22 17.80 20.35
C GLN A 524 -22.03 16.69 19.65
N LEU A 525 -21.44 15.98 18.67
CA LEU A 525 -22.07 14.77 18.09
C LEU A 525 -22.24 13.69 19.16
N GLN A 526 -21.18 13.38 19.92
CA GLN A 526 -21.22 12.39 21.00
C GLN A 526 -22.25 12.77 22.08
N MET A 527 -22.33 14.04 22.47
CA MET A 527 -23.35 14.53 23.42
C MET A 527 -24.77 14.42 22.87
N ASN A 528 -25.02 14.77 21.60
CA ASN A 528 -26.35 14.64 20.99
C ASN A 528 -26.78 13.16 20.87
N ASN A 529 -25.86 12.25 20.52
CA ASN A 529 -26.14 10.81 20.47
C ASN A 529 -26.41 10.19 21.87
N GLY A 530 -26.00 10.88 22.94
CA GLY A 530 -26.33 10.53 24.34
C GLY A 530 -27.66 11.10 24.84
N VAL A 531 -28.36 11.94 24.07
CA VAL A 531 -29.70 12.42 24.42
C VAL A 531 -30.74 11.43 23.89
N THR A 532 -31.46 10.79 24.81
CA THR A 532 -32.54 9.85 24.48
C THR A 532 -33.65 10.55 23.69
N LEU A 533 -33.67 10.37 22.37
CA LEU A 533 -34.86 10.61 21.56
C LEU A 533 -35.98 9.69 22.07
N SER A 534 -37.21 10.21 22.17
CA SER A 534 -38.25 9.54 22.96
C SER A 534 -38.70 8.22 22.35
N GLN A 535 -39.02 7.26 23.22
CA GLN A 535 -39.38 5.88 22.84
C GLN A 535 -40.66 5.80 21.99
N ASP A 536 -41.46 6.86 21.96
CA ASP A 536 -42.73 6.96 21.24
C ASP A 536 -42.60 6.68 19.74
N ARG A 537 -41.43 6.94 19.14
CA ARG A 537 -41.15 6.66 17.71
C ARG A 537 -40.84 5.19 17.38
N LEU A 538 -40.63 4.33 18.38
CA LEU A 538 -40.32 2.91 18.16
C LEU A 538 -41.58 2.02 18.13
N VAL A 539 -42.76 2.63 18.01
CA VAL A 539 -44.09 1.97 18.13
C VAL A 539 -44.96 2.16 16.86
N GLU A 540 -44.44 2.82 15.81
CA GLU A 540 -45.10 3.05 14.49
C GLU A 540 -44.26 2.59 13.29
#